data_AF-A0A062X0Q8-F1
#
_entry.id   AF-A0A062X0Q8-F1
#
_cell.length_a   1.000
_cell.length_b   1.000
_cell.length_c   1.000
_cell.angle_alpha   90.00
_cell.angle_beta   90.00
_cell.angle_gamma   90.00
#
_symmetry.space_group_name_H-M   'P 1'
#
loop_
_entity.id
_entity.type
_entity.pdbx_description
1 polymer ?
#
loop_
_entity_poly.entity_id
_entity_poly.type
_entity_poly.pdbx_seq_one_letter_code
_entity_poly.pdbx_strand_id
1 'polypeptide(L)'
;MTELAVPRQHAPGRHAPGRPGPDRPGPDRPEPGRHATGQHVLNNPVRSSLLGPHAHFAERVGDVLRYPVGVSPFVALPDVPDESTWRNVAALLGPGAIAPFTGIDASPPPGWGDAIFDGAQLVDEGVDALPDEEAVRLGTADVPEMLALAERTKPGPFLPRTIELGTYLGIRRDGTLVAMAGERLHPPGWTEISAVCTDADHRGQGLATRLVHAVAAGIRARGETPFLHAAATNTNAIRLYESLGFRLRREVTFRAARIPDIEPAA
;
A
#
# COMPACT_ATOMS: atom_id res chain seq x y z
N MET A 1 -6.87 2.72 -19.98
CA MET A 1 -5.48 3.08 -19.68
C MET A 1 -5.51 4.36 -18.87
N THR A 2 -5.57 4.27 -17.54
CA THR A 2 -5.61 5.47 -16.71
C THR A 2 -4.18 5.95 -16.49
N GLU A 3 -3.81 6.91 -17.32
CA GLU A 3 -2.63 7.77 -17.17
C GLU A 3 -2.57 8.33 -15.75
N LEU A 4 -1.41 8.22 -15.09
CA LEU A 4 -1.12 9.02 -13.91
C LEU A 4 -1.11 10.49 -14.34
N ALA A 5 -2.16 11.23 -14.00
CA ALA A 5 -2.31 12.64 -14.36
C ALA A 5 -1.18 13.49 -13.76
N VAL A 6 -0.49 14.25 -14.62
CA VAL A 6 0.62 15.17 -14.29
C VAL A 6 0.11 16.61 -14.13
N PRO A 7 0.26 17.27 -12.96
CA PRO A 7 0.08 18.72 -12.84
C PRO A 7 1.42 19.48 -12.77
N ARG A 8 1.39 20.70 -13.32
CA ARG A 8 2.54 21.58 -13.59
C ARG A 8 3.18 22.21 -12.35
N GLN A 9 4.49 22.44 -12.46
CA GLN A 9 5.44 22.98 -11.48
C GLN A 9 5.12 24.42 -11.04
N HIS A 10 5.28 24.72 -9.74
CA HIS A 10 5.54 26.07 -9.19
C HIS A 10 6.55 25.96 -8.02
N ALA A 11 7.46 26.93 -7.92
CA ALA A 11 8.69 26.92 -7.13
C ALA A 11 8.50 27.13 -5.59
N PRO A 12 9.49 26.75 -4.75
CA PRO A 12 9.31 26.62 -3.30
C PRO A 12 9.69 27.89 -2.49
N GLY A 13 8.88 28.19 -1.46
CA GLY A 13 9.19 29.15 -0.40
C GLY A 13 9.74 28.44 0.86
N ARG A 14 10.80 29.00 1.45
CA ARG A 14 11.57 28.44 2.58
C ARG A 14 10.93 28.79 3.93
N HIS A 15 10.79 27.82 4.84
CA HIS A 15 10.73 28.06 6.29
C HIS A 15 11.39 26.91 7.07
N ALA A 16 12.21 27.27 8.07
CA ALA A 16 13.00 26.36 8.90
C ALA A 16 12.24 25.93 10.18
N PRO A 17 12.48 24.72 10.74
CA PRO A 17 11.81 24.27 11.96
C PRO A 17 12.64 24.49 13.24
N GLY A 18 11.95 24.82 14.33
CA GLY A 18 12.48 24.86 15.70
C GLY A 18 12.53 23.47 16.34
N ARG A 19 13.53 23.23 17.21
CA ARG A 19 13.81 21.95 17.88
C ARG A 19 12.92 21.71 19.11
N PRO A 20 12.43 20.48 19.37
CA PRO A 20 12.00 20.05 20.69
C PRO A 20 13.12 19.32 21.45
N GLY A 21 13.09 19.43 22.79
CA GLY A 21 14.04 18.82 23.74
C GLY A 21 13.81 17.31 23.98
N PRO A 22 14.66 16.66 24.81
CA PRO A 22 14.75 15.21 24.86
C PRO A 22 13.75 14.60 25.84
N ASP A 23 12.86 13.74 25.34
CA ASP A 23 12.07 12.83 26.16
C ASP A 23 12.86 11.57 26.52
N ARG A 24 12.75 11.15 27.78
CA ARG A 24 13.37 9.94 28.34
C ARG A 24 12.62 8.68 27.89
N PRO A 25 13.31 7.56 27.61
CA PRO A 25 12.65 6.34 27.17
C PRO A 25 11.99 5.60 28.34
N GLY A 26 10.73 5.22 28.15
CA GLY A 26 10.01 4.22 28.97
C GLY A 26 10.49 2.79 28.67
N PRO A 27 10.02 1.78 29.43
CA PRO A 27 10.60 0.45 29.43
C PRO A 27 10.34 -0.31 28.12
N ASP A 28 11.39 -0.97 27.61
CA ASP A 28 11.41 -1.79 26.40
C ASP A 28 10.31 -2.86 26.40
N ARG A 29 9.31 -2.65 25.56
CA ARG A 29 8.43 -3.71 25.07
C ARG A 29 9.14 -4.33 23.86
N PRO A 30 9.29 -5.67 23.75
CA PRO A 30 9.94 -6.27 22.59
C PRO A 30 9.19 -5.87 21.31
N GLU A 31 9.86 -5.18 20.38
CA GLU A 31 9.27 -4.69 19.14
C GLU A 31 8.80 -5.86 18.26
N PRO A 32 7.49 -6.00 17.99
CA PRO A 32 6.99 -6.97 17.03
C PRO A 32 7.46 -6.58 15.63
N GLY A 33 8.08 -7.49 14.89
CA GLY A 33 8.26 -7.34 13.45
C GLY A 33 9.67 -6.96 12.98
N ARG A 34 10.74 -7.53 13.53
CA ARG A 34 12.05 -7.54 12.87
C ARG A 34 12.24 -8.81 12.03
N HIS A 35 12.80 -8.69 10.83
CA HIS A 35 13.38 -9.82 10.11
C HIS A 35 14.52 -10.46 10.91
N ALA A 36 14.92 -11.69 10.56
CA ALA A 36 16.14 -12.32 11.10
C ALA A 36 17.41 -11.45 10.90
N THR A 37 17.36 -10.50 9.95
CA THR A 37 18.41 -9.52 9.63
C THR A 37 18.34 -8.22 10.44
N GLY A 38 17.40 -8.08 11.39
CA GLY A 38 17.28 -6.92 12.29
C GLY A 38 16.54 -5.70 11.72
N GLN A 39 16.15 -5.70 10.45
CA GLN A 39 15.31 -4.65 9.85
C GLN A 39 13.82 -4.87 10.14
N HIS A 40 13.05 -3.79 10.31
CA HIS A 40 11.61 -3.87 10.56
C HIS A 40 10.85 -4.31 9.30
N VAL A 41 9.88 -5.23 9.43
CA VAL A 41 9.14 -5.86 8.30
C VAL A 41 8.38 -4.85 7.42
N LEU A 42 7.94 -3.73 8.00
CA LEU A 42 7.32 -2.62 7.27
C LEU A 42 8.29 -1.77 6.44
N ASN A 43 9.61 -1.98 6.54
CA ASN A 43 10.55 -1.29 5.66
C ASN A 43 10.43 -1.80 4.23
N ASN A 44 10.27 -3.11 4.02
CA ASN A 44 10.05 -3.71 2.71
C ASN A 44 8.76 -4.54 2.72
N PRO A 45 7.58 -3.89 2.86
CA PRO A 45 6.34 -4.57 3.22
C PRO A 45 5.85 -5.51 2.11
N VAL A 46 6.12 -5.21 0.84
CA VAL A 46 5.80 -6.10 -0.28
C VAL A 46 6.59 -7.40 -0.16
N ARG A 47 7.91 -7.31 0.06
CA ARG A 47 8.78 -8.48 0.25
C ARG A 47 8.39 -9.27 1.48
N SER A 48 8.19 -8.59 2.62
CA SER A 48 7.80 -9.22 3.88
C SER A 48 6.48 -9.99 3.76
N SER A 49 5.52 -9.46 3.00
CA SER A 49 4.27 -10.16 2.72
C SER A 49 4.53 -11.42 1.89
N LEU A 50 5.21 -11.29 0.75
CA LEU A 50 5.46 -12.38 -0.20
C LEU A 50 6.45 -13.44 0.31
N LEU A 51 7.27 -13.12 1.32
CA LEU A 51 8.10 -14.10 2.04
C LEU A 51 7.41 -14.69 3.28
N GLY A 52 6.26 -14.14 3.66
CA GLY A 52 5.53 -14.48 4.88
C GLY A 52 4.10 -14.92 4.58
N PRO A 53 3.07 -14.28 5.17
CA PRO A 53 1.67 -14.67 5.01
C PRO A 53 1.20 -14.84 3.56
N HIS A 54 1.75 -14.07 2.61
CA HIS A 54 1.43 -14.13 1.18
C HIS A 54 2.36 -15.01 0.36
N ALA A 55 3.15 -15.90 0.96
CA ALA A 55 4.07 -16.78 0.23
C ALA A 55 3.38 -17.64 -0.84
N HIS A 56 2.11 -17.99 -0.64
CA HIS A 56 1.30 -18.74 -1.61
C HIS A 56 0.95 -17.96 -2.88
N PHE A 57 1.13 -16.63 -2.91
CA PHE A 57 1.00 -15.80 -4.11
C PHE A 57 2.33 -15.61 -4.85
N ALA A 58 3.48 -15.93 -4.25
CA ALA A 58 4.77 -15.47 -4.75
C ALA A 58 5.19 -16.18 -6.05
N GLU A 59 5.29 -15.42 -7.14
CA GLU A 59 6.02 -15.80 -8.34
C GLU A 59 7.45 -15.24 -8.25
N ARG A 60 8.48 -16.04 -8.59
CA ARG A 60 9.88 -15.73 -8.27
C ARG A 60 10.84 -15.98 -9.44
N VAL A 61 11.80 -15.07 -9.62
CA VAL A 61 13.05 -15.30 -10.37
C VAL A 61 14.20 -14.76 -9.51
N GLY A 62 15.13 -15.63 -9.10
CA GLY A 62 16.16 -15.28 -8.12
C GLY A 62 15.55 -14.76 -6.81
N ASP A 63 15.97 -13.57 -6.39
CA ASP A 63 15.44 -12.89 -5.20
C ASP A 63 14.31 -11.89 -5.48
N VAL A 64 13.88 -11.76 -6.73
CA VAL A 64 12.75 -10.91 -7.13
C VAL A 64 11.45 -11.70 -7.00
N LEU A 65 10.46 -11.12 -6.34
CA LEU A 65 9.12 -11.69 -6.16
C LEU A 65 8.08 -10.77 -6.77
N ARG A 66 6.99 -11.34 -7.28
CA ARG A 66 5.79 -10.57 -7.59
C ARG A 66 4.53 -11.32 -7.21
N TYR A 67 3.44 -10.58 -7.09
CA TYR A 67 2.11 -11.16 -7.08
C TYR A 67 1.71 -11.61 -8.50
N PRO A 68 0.71 -12.50 -8.64
CA PRO A 68 0.10 -12.79 -9.93
C PRO A 68 -0.53 -11.53 -10.50
N VAL A 69 -0.47 -11.36 -11.82
CA VAL A 69 -0.87 -10.11 -12.51
C VAL A 69 -2.31 -9.69 -12.20
N GLY A 70 -3.22 -10.64 -11.93
CA GLY A 70 -4.60 -10.34 -11.56
C GLY A 70 -4.82 -9.94 -10.10
N VAL A 71 -3.85 -10.17 -9.20
CA VAL A 71 -3.97 -9.97 -7.75
C VAL A 71 -3.44 -8.61 -7.35
N SER A 72 -2.21 -8.28 -7.74
CA SER A 72 -1.53 -7.02 -7.40
C SER A 72 -0.40 -6.74 -8.38
N PRO A 73 -0.15 -5.47 -8.73
CA PRO A 73 0.95 -5.12 -9.62
C PRO A 73 2.31 -5.08 -8.91
N PHE A 74 2.35 -5.14 -7.58
CA PHE A 74 3.59 -4.90 -6.84
C PHE A 74 4.65 -5.98 -7.04
N VAL A 75 5.89 -5.52 -7.17
CA VAL A 75 7.12 -6.33 -7.21
C VAL A 75 7.89 -6.09 -5.91
N ALA A 76 8.48 -7.14 -5.36
CA ALA A 76 9.37 -7.09 -4.22
C ALA A 76 10.80 -7.37 -4.66
N LEU A 77 11.68 -6.40 -4.41
CA LEU A 77 13.13 -6.54 -4.60
C LEU A 77 13.79 -6.87 -3.24
N PRO A 78 15.00 -7.47 -3.23
CA PRO A 78 15.83 -7.51 -2.02
C PRO A 78 16.14 -6.09 -1.50
N ASP A 79 16.50 -6.00 -0.22
CA ASP A 79 16.76 -4.71 0.44
C ASP A 79 17.94 -3.94 -0.17
N VAL A 80 18.88 -4.68 -0.77
CA VAL A 80 20.01 -4.14 -1.53
C VAL A 80 20.01 -4.80 -2.91
N PRO A 81 19.31 -4.21 -3.90
CA PRO A 81 19.27 -4.74 -5.25
C PRO A 81 20.58 -4.44 -6.00
N ASP A 82 21.05 -5.43 -6.74
CA ASP A 82 22.23 -5.35 -7.60
C ASP A 82 21.85 -5.48 -9.09
N GLU A 83 22.84 -5.52 -9.98
CA GLU A 83 22.59 -5.68 -11.42
C GLU A 83 21.85 -7.00 -11.74
N SER A 84 22.14 -8.08 -11.02
CA SER A 84 21.45 -9.36 -11.20
C SER A 84 19.97 -9.27 -10.84
N THR A 85 19.63 -8.45 -9.84
CA THR A 85 18.26 -8.18 -9.42
C THR A 85 17.47 -7.56 -10.57
N TRP A 86 18.02 -6.56 -11.26
CA TRP A 86 17.33 -5.91 -12.38
C TRP A 86 17.19 -6.80 -13.60
N ARG A 87 18.17 -7.67 -13.88
CA ARG A 87 18.03 -8.73 -14.90
C ARG A 87 16.89 -9.69 -14.55
N ASN A 88 16.77 -10.07 -13.27
CA ASN A 88 15.68 -10.93 -12.80
C ASN A 88 14.31 -10.24 -12.88
N VAL A 89 14.22 -8.93 -12.63
CA VAL A 89 12.99 -8.14 -12.84
C VAL A 89 12.57 -8.20 -14.32
N ALA A 90 13.50 -7.96 -15.25
CA ALA A 90 13.21 -8.03 -16.68
C ALA A 90 12.78 -9.44 -17.11
N ALA A 91 13.44 -10.48 -16.62
CA ALA A 91 13.08 -11.88 -16.91
C ALA A 91 11.70 -12.27 -16.36
N LEU A 92 11.32 -11.76 -15.18
CA LEU A 92 10.06 -12.12 -14.51
C LEU A 92 8.82 -11.38 -15.04
N LEU A 93 8.99 -10.14 -15.52
CA LEU A 93 7.89 -9.28 -15.96
C LEU A 93 7.82 -9.11 -17.49
N GLY A 94 8.94 -9.29 -18.19
CA GLY A 94 9.06 -9.15 -19.63
C GLY A 94 9.25 -7.70 -20.13
N PRO A 95 9.63 -7.52 -21.40
CA PRO A 95 9.85 -6.21 -22.01
C PRO A 95 8.64 -5.29 -21.92
N GLY A 96 8.88 -3.98 -21.73
CA GLY A 96 7.84 -2.95 -21.68
C GLY A 96 6.98 -2.94 -20.41
N ALA A 97 7.06 -3.96 -19.56
CA ALA A 97 6.27 -4.04 -18.34
C ALA A 97 6.73 -3.02 -17.28
N ILE A 98 5.80 -2.63 -16.42
CA ILE A 98 6.03 -1.72 -15.30
C ILE A 98 6.16 -2.55 -14.02
N ALA A 99 7.19 -2.27 -13.24
CA ALA A 99 7.48 -2.86 -11.94
C ALA A 99 7.29 -1.81 -10.83
N PRO A 100 6.09 -1.68 -10.24
CA PRO A 100 5.87 -0.88 -9.04
C PRO A 100 6.47 -1.56 -7.81
N PHE A 101 7.26 -0.83 -7.03
CA PHE A 101 7.81 -1.28 -5.75
C PHE A 101 7.86 -0.13 -4.74
N THR A 102 8.03 -0.46 -3.47
CA THR A 102 8.08 0.50 -2.37
C THR A 102 8.94 -0.03 -1.23
N GLY A 103 9.45 0.88 -0.40
CA GLY A 103 10.18 0.53 0.81
C GLY A 103 11.68 0.29 0.63
N ILE A 104 12.17 0.45 -0.60
CA ILE A 104 13.59 0.36 -0.93
C ILE A 104 14.04 1.62 -1.66
N ASP A 105 15.24 2.08 -1.33
CA ASP A 105 15.89 3.18 -2.02
C ASP A 105 16.82 2.62 -3.10
N ALA A 106 16.23 2.28 -4.24
CA ALA A 106 16.94 1.77 -5.39
C ALA A 106 16.42 2.39 -6.67
N SER A 107 17.35 2.78 -7.54
CA SER A 107 17.04 3.29 -8.87
C SER A 107 17.25 2.18 -9.91
N PRO A 108 16.38 2.06 -10.92
CA PRO A 108 16.59 1.11 -12.00
C PRO A 108 17.83 1.48 -12.84
N PRO A 109 18.39 0.54 -13.61
CA PRO A 109 19.56 0.78 -14.45
C PRO A 109 19.29 1.84 -15.53
N PRO A 110 20.33 2.47 -16.10
CA PRO A 110 20.20 3.34 -17.26
C PRO A 110 19.40 2.68 -18.40
N GLY A 111 18.55 3.46 -19.07
CA GLY A 111 17.67 2.99 -20.15
C GLY A 111 16.29 2.52 -19.71
N TRP A 112 16.09 2.26 -18.42
CA TRP A 112 14.77 1.97 -17.86
C TRP A 112 13.98 3.26 -17.63
N GLY A 113 12.66 3.19 -17.75
CA GLY A 113 11.80 4.28 -17.26
C GLY A 113 11.77 4.28 -15.74
N ASP A 114 11.71 5.45 -15.12
CA ASP A 114 11.77 5.61 -13.67
C ASP A 114 10.79 6.69 -13.22
N ALA A 115 9.67 6.26 -12.63
CA ALA A 115 8.67 7.15 -12.07
C ALA A 115 8.70 7.06 -10.54
N ILE A 116 8.74 8.22 -9.89
CA ILE A 116 8.91 8.36 -8.44
C ILE A 116 7.75 9.18 -7.87
N PHE A 117 7.19 8.73 -6.75
CA PHE A 117 6.13 9.42 -6.03
C PHE A 117 6.41 9.38 -4.53
N ASP A 118 6.28 10.52 -3.88
CA ASP A 118 6.43 10.61 -2.43
C ASP A 118 5.19 10.04 -1.73
N GLY A 119 5.43 9.38 -0.61
CA GLY A 119 4.42 8.70 0.18
C GLY A 119 4.67 8.81 1.67
N ALA A 120 3.63 8.53 2.42
CA ALA A 120 3.66 8.38 3.86
C ALA A 120 3.25 6.95 4.23
N GLN A 121 4.01 6.31 5.11
CA GLN A 121 3.60 5.09 5.79
C GLN A 121 3.15 5.45 7.20
N LEU A 122 1.92 5.10 7.52
CA LEU A 122 1.31 5.33 8.82
C LEU A 122 0.99 4.00 9.51
N VAL A 123 1.13 3.96 10.83
CA VAL A 123 0.85 2.80 11.68
C VAL A 123 -0.16 3.14 12.75
N ASP A 124 -0.92 2.15 13.18
CA ASP A 124 -1.82 2.27 14.31
C ASP A 124 -1.05 2.57 15.62
N GLU A 125 -1.35 3.70 16.28
CA GLU A 125 -0.84 4.06 17.61
C GLU A 125 -1.98 4.38 18.60
N GLY A 126 -3.21 4.01 18.26
CA GLY A 126 -4.38 4.43 19.04
C GLY A 126 -5.67 4.51 18.24
N VAL A 127 -5.78 3.76 17.14
CA VAL A 127 -6.99 3.74 16.32
C VAL A 127 -8.19 3.29 17.16
N ASP A 128 -9.32 4.00 17.07
CA ASP A 128 -10.57 3.59 17.71
C ASP A 128 -11.26 2.51 16.86
N ALA A 129 -10.65 1.33 16.88
CA ALA A 129 -11.01 0.20 16.04
C ALA A 129 -12.34 -0.41 16.50
N LEU A 130 -13.43 -0.01 15.84
CA LEU A 130 -14.79 -0.46 16.12
C LEU A 130 -15.43 -1.09 14.88
N PRO A 131 -16.20 -2.19 15.03
CA PRO A 131 -16.99 -2.72 13.93
C PRO A 131 -18.07 -1.72 13.53
N ASP A 132 -18.59 -1.87 12.31
CA ASP A 132 -19.69 -1.06 11.79
C ASP A 132 -20.84 -1.97 11.38
N GLU A 133 -22.04 -1.74 11.93
CA GLU A 133 -23.22 -2.59 11.72
C GLU A 133 -23.76 -2.52 10.28
N GLU A 134 -23.46 -1.46 9.54
CA GLU A 134 -23.88 -1.28 8.15
C GLU A 134 -22.86 -1.86 7.16
N ALA A 135 -21.61 -2.04 7.61
CA ALA A 135 -20.55 -2.57 6.77
C ALA A 135 -20.77 -4.07 6.52
N VAL A 136 -20.98 -4.42 5.25
CA VAL A 136 -21.11 -5.81 4.81
C VAL A 136 -19.76 -6.34 4.31
N ARG A 137 -19.48 -7.61 4.57
CA ARG A 137 -18.32 -8.30 3.99
C ARG A 137 -18.54 -8.51 2.50
N LEU A 138 -17.61 -8.00 1.68
CA LEU A 138 -17.61 -8.19 0.23
C LEU A 138 -16.92 -9.50 -0.14
N GLY A 139 -17.46 -10.19 -1.13
CA GLY A 139 -16.95 -11.45 -1.66
C GLY A 139 -16.72 -11.41 -3.16
N THR A 140 -16.34 -12.55 -3.74
CA THR A 140 -16.04 -12.67 -5.17
C THR A 140 -17.20 -12.27 -6.08
N ALA A 141 -18.44 -12.43 -5.62
CA ALA A 141 -19.63 -11.99 -6.32
C ALA A 141 -19.73 -10.45 -6.46
N ASP A 142 -19.13 -9.69 -5.54
CA ASP A 142 -19.14 -8.22 -5.53
C ASP A 142 -18.04 -7.61 -6.42
N VAL A 143 -17.09 -8.40 -6.91
CA VAL A 143 -15.92 -7.91 -7.68
C VAL A 143 -16.30 -6.99 -8.85
N PRO A 144 -17.35 -7.26 -9.66
CA PRO A 144 -17.78 -6.33 -10.71
C PRO A 144 -18.14 -4.94 -10.16
N GLU A 145 -18.86 -4.86 -9.04
CA GLU A 145 -19.22 -3.58 -8.41
C GLU A 145 -18.01 -2.89 -7.77
N MET A 146 -17.11 -3.67 -7.14
CA MET A 146 -15.88 -3.17 -6.54
C MET A 146 -14.95 -2.56 -7.60
N LEU A 147 -14.78 -3.25 -8.74
CA LEU A 147 -14.01 -2.74 -9.88
C LEU A 147 -14.64 -1.46 -10.44
N ALA A 148 -15.96 -1.42 -10.59
CA ALA A 148 -16.66 -0.22 -11.03
C ALA A 148 -16.46 0.96 -10.05
N LEU A 149 -16.45 0.70 -8.73
CA LEU A 149 -16.23 1.73 -7.71
C LEU A 149 -14.78 2.20 -7.71
N ALA A 150 -13.82 1.29 -7.77
CA ALA A 150 -12.40 1.61 -7.88
C ALA A 150 -12.11 2.43 -9.14
N GLU A 151 -12.73 2.10 -10.27
CA GLU A 151 -12.50 2.80 -11.54
C GLU A 151 -12.95 4.27 -11.49
N ARG A 152 -14.04 4.59 -10.78
CA ARG A 152 -14.52 5.98 -10.67
C ARG A 152 -13.90 6.77 -9.50
N THR A 153 -13.38 6.09 -8.48
CA THR A 153 -12.82 6.75 -7.27
C THR A 153 -11.30 6.73 -7.20
N LYS A 154 -10.63 5.88 -7.98
CA LYS A 154 -9.17 5.74 -8.08
C LYS A 154 -8.47 5.55 -6.72
N PRO A 155 -8.81 4.53 -5.90
CA PRO A 155 -8.20 4.32 -4.57
C PRO A 155 -6.78 3.73 -4.60
N GLY A 156 -6.14 3.73 -5.77
CA GLY A 156 -4.97 2.92 -6.06
C GLY A 156 -5.33 1.65 -6.83
N PRO A 157 -4.35 0.76 -7.08
CA PRO A 157 -4.57 -0.45 -7.87
C PRO A 157 -5.62 -1.36 -7.23
N PHE A 158 -6.64 -1.73 -8.02
CA PHE A 158 -7.63 -2.74 -7.67
C PHE A 158 -7.93 -3.56 -8.94
N LEU A 159 -7.65 -4.86 -8.88
CA LEU A 159 -7.66 -5.79 -10.00
C LEU A 159 -8.65 -6.94 -9.72
N PRO A 160 -9.03 -7.75 -10.71
CA PRO A 160 -10.09 -8.76 -10.56
C PRO A 160 -9.87 -9.76 -9.42
N ARG A 161 -8.62 -10.02 -9.01
CA ARG A 161 -8.27 -10.94 -7.92
C ARG A 161 -7.70 -10.22 -6.69
N THR A 162 -7.72 -8.89 -6.64
CA THR A 162 -7.21 -8.12 -5.48
C THR A 162 -7.98 -8.44 -4.19
N ILE A 163 -9.26 -8.82 -4.31
CA ILE A 163 -10.07 -9.29 -3.17
C ILE A 163 -9.46 -10.51 -2.45
N GLU A 164 -8.62 -11.30 -3.12
CA GLU A 164 -7.96 -12.47 -2.53
C GLU A 164 -6.90 -12.08 -1.48
N LEU A 165 -6.48 -10.81 -1.42
CA LEU A 165 -5.46 -10.33 -0.48
C LEU A 165 -5.96 -10.16 0.95
N GLY A 166 -7.27 -10.26 1.20
CA GLY A 166 -7.81 -10.23 2.55
C GLY A 166 -9.27 -9.84 2.63
N THR A 167 -9.68 -9.32 3.78
CA THR A 167 -11.07 -8.90 4.03
C THR A 167 -11.36 -7.56 3.38
N TYR A 168 -12.50 -7.47 2.69
CA TYR A 168 -13.07 -6.24 2.17
C TYR A 168 -14.43 -5.99 2.79
N LEU A 169 -14.68 -4.75 3.18
CA LEU A 169 -15.93 -4.27 3.74
C LEU A 169 -16.52 -3.19 2.82
N GLY A 170 -17.84 -3.18 2.68
CA GLY A 170 -18.56 -2.23 1.85
C GLY A 170 -19.80 -1.68 2.53
N ILE A 171 -20.19 -0.47 2.15
CA ILE A 171 -21.46 0.15 2.55
C ILE A 171 -22.30 0.36 1.29
N ARG A 172 -23.58 -0.02 1.37
CA ARG A 172 -24.53 0.06 0.26
C ARG A 172 -25.60 1.14 0.50
N ARG A 173 -26.03 1.83 -0.55
CA ARG A 173 -27.20 2.73 -0.55
C ARG A 173 -28.13 2.29 -1.68
N ASP A 174 -29.40 2.08 -1.36
CA ASP A 174 -30.40 1.58 -2.32
C ASP A 174 -29.91 0.34 -3.11
N GLY A 175 -29.24 -0.57 -2.41
CA GLY A 175 -28.66 -1.79 -2.99
C GLY A 175 -27.33 -1.59 -3.73
N THR A 176 -26.87 -0.37 -3.99
CA THR A 176 -25.64 -0.08 -4.74
C THR A 176 -24.43 0.06 -3.80
N LEU A 177 -23.27 -0.52 -4.14
CA LEU A 177 -22.02 -0.30 -3.41
C LEU A 177 -21.51 1.15 -3.58
N VAL A 178 -21.53 1.94 -2.51
CA VAL A 178 -21.15 3.37 -2.52
C VAL A 178 -19.82 3.66 -1.81
N ALA A 179 -19.36 2.77 -0.94
CA ALA A 179 -18.05 2.90 -0.30
C ALA A 179 -17.47 1.52 0.00
N MET A 180 -16.14 1.40 -0.06
CA MET A 180 -15.44 0.19 0.36
C MET A 180 -14.07 0.52 0.96
N ALA A 181 -13.58 -0.41 1.78
CA ALA A 181 -12.20 -0.48 2.23
C ALA A 181 -11.84 -1.97 2.41
N GLY A 182 -10.55 -2.31 2.35
CA GLY A 182 -10.13 -3.67 2.61
C GLY A 182 -8.66 -3.80 2.92
N GLU A 183 -8.16 -5.00 2.78
CA GLU A 183 -6.80 -5.38 3.15
C GLU A 183 -5.92 -5.58 1.91
N ARG A 184 -4.61 -5.37 2.03
CA ARG A 184 -3.68 -5.52 0.90
C ARG A 184 -2.35 -6.18 1.22
N LEU A 185 -1.38 -5.47 1.79
CA LEU A 185 -0.10 -6.08 2.19
C LEU A 185 -0.24 -6.72 3.57
N HIS A 186 0.41 -7.86 3.78
CA HIS A 186 0.32 -8.63 5.02
C HIS A 186 1.71 -9.07 5.53
N PRO A 187 2.60 -8.12 5.92
CA PRO A 187 3.84 -8.47 6.59
C PRO A 187 3.57 -9.22 7.91
N PRO A 188 4.49 -10.07 8.41
CA PRO A 188 4.27 -10.79 9.67
C PRO A 188 3.90 -9.87 10.84
N GLY A 189 2.71 -10.08 11.42
CA GLY A 189 2.17 -9.28 12.53
C GLY A 189 1.47 -7.97 12.13
N TRP A 190 1.41 -7.65 10.84
CA TRP A 190 0.87 -6.40 10.31
C TRP A 190 -0.08 -6.64 9.13
N THR A 191 -1.14 -5.84 9.04
CA THR A 191 -2.02 -5.84 7.86
C THR A 191 -2.27 -4.43 7.37
N GLU A 192 -2.15 -4.25 6.06
CA GLU A 192 -2.34 -2.97 5.41
C GLU A 192 -3.82 -2.70 5.14
N ILE A 193 -4.34 -1.58 5.61
CA ILE A 193 -5.63 -1.04 5.17
C ILE A 193 -5.44 -0.36 3.82
N SER A 194 -6.31 -0.69 2.87
CA SER A 194 -6.22 -0.27 1.49
C SER A 194 -7.59 -0.12 0.82
N ALA A 195 -7.57 0.30 -0.44
CA ALA A 195 -8.73 0.46 -1.30
C ALA A 195 -9.85 1.35 -0.70
N VAL A 196 -9.50 2.26 0.21
CA VAL A 196 -10.46 3.14 0.89
C VAL A 196 -11.01 4.13 -0.13
N CYS A 197 -12.29 4.00 -0.44
CA CYS A 197 -12.97 4.90 -1.35
C CYS A 197 -14.44 5.09 -1.01
N THR A 198 -14.95 6.23 -1.46
CA THR A 198 -16.36 6.58 -1.38
C THR A 198 -16.74 7.26 -2.68
N ASP A 199 -17.85 6.81 -3.24
CA ASP A 199 -18.51 7.39 -4.39
C ASP A 199 -18.71 8.90 -4.21
N ALA A 200 -18.57 9.67 -5.30
CA ALA A 200 -18.55 11.13 -5.23
C ALA A 200 -19.83 11.70 -4.61
N ASP A 201 -20.98 11.10 -4.92
CA ASP A 201 -22.30 11.57 -4.46
C ASP A 201 -22.56 11.23 -2.99
N HIS A 202 -21.68 10.42 -2.37
CA HIS A 202 -21.82 9.91 -1.01
C HIS A 202 -20.69 10.39 -0.07
N ARG A 203 -19.86 11.34 -0.52
CA ARG A 203 -18.80 11.95 0.30
C ARG A 203 -19.39 12.83 1.39
N GLY A 204 -18.57 13.13 2.41
CA GLY A 204 -18.97 13.98 3.55
C GLY A 204 -19.88 13.30 4.57
N GLN A 205 -20.24 12.03 4.37
CA GLN A 205 -21.09 11.25 5.28
C GLN A 205 -20.29 10.37 6.28
N GLY A 206 -18.96 10.54 6.34
CA GLY A 206 -18.09 9.77 7.24
C GLY A 206 -17.87 8.29 6.86
N LEU A 207 -18.29 7.84 5.68
CA LEU A 207 -18.23 6.42 5.28
C LEU A 207 -16.80 5.85 5.27
N ALA A 208 -15.81 6.62 4.78
CA ALA A 208 -14.41 6.21 4.79
C ALA A 208 -13.89 5.98 6.22
N THR A 209 -14.18 6.89 7.15
CA THR A 209 -13.82 6.76 8.57
C THR A 209 -14.38 5.47 9.17
N ARG A 210 -15.69 5.26 8.99
CA ARG A 210 -16.40 4.08 9.48
C ARG A 210 -15.79 2.78 8.97
N LEU A 211 -15.53 2.72 7.67
CA LEU A 211 -14.90 1.55 7.04
C LEU A 211 -13.46 1.32 7.52
N VAL A 212 -12.65 2.38 7.70
CA VAL A 212 -11.29 2.24 8.24
C VAL A 212 -11.31 1.69 9.67
N HIS A 213 -12.20 2.18 10.53
CA HIS A 213 -12.36 1.64 11.89
C HIS A 213 -12.79 0.17 11.86
N ALA A 214 -13.76 -0.19 11.01
CA ALA A 214 -14.25 -1.56 10.91
C ALA A 214 -13.18 -2.54 10.39
N VAL A 215 -12.38 -2.13 9.39
CA VAL A 215 -11.25 -2.94 8.91
C VAL A 215 -10.18 -3.05 10.00
N ALA A 216 -9.83 -1.94 10.68
CA ALA A 216 -8.89 -1.96 11.80
C ALA A 216 -9.35 -2.89 12.94
N ALA A 217 -10.66 -2.94 13.24
CA ALA A 217 -11.24 -3.83 14.22
C ALA A 217 -11.04 -5.30 13.84
N GLY A 218 -11.29 -5.64 12.56
CA GLY A 218 -11.03 -6.97 12.03
C GLY A 218 -9.55 -7.38 12.09
N ILE A 219 -8.62 -6.45 11.84
CA ILE A 219 -7.17 -6.66 11.94
C ILE A 219 -6.75 -6.92 13.39
N ARG A 220 -7.20 -6.08 14.33
CA ARG A 220 -6.88 -6.24 15.75
C ARG A 220 -7.48 -7.50 16.37
N ALA A 221 -8.69 -7.88 15.97
CA ALA A 221 -9.37 -9.07 16.50
C ALA A 221 -8.58 -10.36 16.28
N ARG A 222 -7.72 -10.41 15.25
CA ARG A 222 -6.83 -11.54 14.95
C ARG A 222 -5.38 -11.32 15.40
N GLY A 223 -5.13 -10.33 16.24
CA GLY A 223 -3.82 -10.10 16.87
C GLY A 223 -2.78 -9.40 15.98
N GLU A 224 -3.22 -8.72 14.91
CA GLU A 224 -2.35 -8.00 13.99
C GLU A 224 -2.44 -6.49 14.20
N THR A 225 -1.43 -5.75 13.74
CA THR A 225 -1.42 -4.28 13.82
C THR A 225 -1.75 -3.66 12.46
N PRO A 226 -2.76 -2.76 12.38
CA PRO A 226 -3.04 -2.02 11.16
C PRO A 226 -1.91 -1.06 10.77
N PHE A 227 -1.65 -0.97 9.48
CA PHE A 227 -0.87 0.11 8.89
C PHE A 227 -1.47 0.51 7.54
N LEU A 228 -1.00 1.62 6.97
CA LEU A 228 -1.42 2.03 5.63
C LEU A 228 -0.37 2.90 4.95
N HIS A 229 -0.57 3.07 3.65
CA HIS A 229 0.17 4.01 2.83
C HIS A 229 -0.76 5.06 2.23
N ALA A 230 -0.27 6.28 2.14
CA ALA A 230 -0.90 7.35 1.38
C ALA A 230 0.13 8.05 0.49
N ALA A 231 -0.28 8.51 -0.69
CA ALA A 231 0.54 9.44 -1.46
C ALA A 231 0.72 10.74 -0.66
N ALA A 232 1.93 11.30 -0.63
CA ALA A 232 2.22 12.52 0.13
C ALA A 232 1.36 13.72 -0.34
N THR A 233 0.95 13.70 -1.61
CA THR A 233 0.04 14.70 -2.19
C THR A 233 -1.41 14.56 -1.69
N ASN A 234 -1.81 13.41 -1.17
CA ASN A 234 -3.15 13.18 -0.62
C ASN A 234 -3.23 13.62 0.85
N THR A 235 -2.98 14.91 1.07
CA THR A 235 -2.96 15.53 2.40
C THR A 235 -4.27 15.38 3.16
N ASN A 236 -5.41 15.32 2.45
CA ASN A 236 -6.72 15.07 3.06
C ASN A 236 -6.82 13.67 3.67
N ALA A 237 -6.37 12.63 2.96
CA ALA A 237 -6.36 11.28 3.48
C ALA A 237 -5.38 11.14 4.66
N ILE A 238 -4.19 11.75 4.56
CA ILE A 238 -3.21 11.73 5.66
C ILE A 238 -3.81 12.34 6.93
N ARG A 239 -4.40 13.56 6.84
CA ARG A 239 -5.06 14.19 8.00
C ARG A 239 -6.22 13.37 8.55
N LEU A 240 -7.00 12.73 7.66
CA LEU A 240 -8.03 11.79 8.08
C LEU A 240 -7.39 10.68 8.91
N TYR A 241 -6.44 9.92 8.37
CA TYR A 241 -5.83 8.80 9.07
C TYR A 241 -5.19 9.21 10.40
N GLU A 242 -4.52 10.36 10.45
CA GLU A 242 -3.99 10.92 11.70
C GLU A 242 -5.09 11.17 12.73
N SER A 243 -6.22 11.77 12.31
CA SER A 243 -7.37 11.98 13.19
C SER A 243 -8.03 10.68 13.68
N LEU A 244 -7.83 9.58 12.95
CA LEU A 244 -8.34 8.25 13.33
C LEU A 244 -7.40 7.50 14.28
N GLY A 245 -6.25 8.07 14.65
CA GLY A 245 -5.28 7.42 15.57
C GLY A 245 -4.13 6.70 14.88
N PHE A 246 -3.95 6.87 13.57
CA PHE A 246 -2.71 6.48 12.90
C PHE A 246 -1.64 7.54 13.12
N ARG A 247 -0.38 7.12 13.18
CA ARG A 247 0.77 8.04 13.21
C ARG A 247 1.70 7.79 12.04
N LEU A 248 2.26 8.87 11.50
CA LEU A 248 3.36 8.78 10.54
C LEU A 248 4.53 7.97 11.15
N ARG A 249 4.79 6.82 10.57
CA ARG A 249 5.97 6.00 10.88
C ARG A 249 7.19 6.51 10.13
N ARG A 250 7.04 6.72 8.82
CA ARG A 250 8.09 7.23 7.94
C ARG A 250 7.55 7.75 6.62
N GLU A 251 8.31 8.64 6.01
CA GLU A 251 8.20 8.93 4.58
C GLU A 251 8.73 7.72 3.78
N VAL A 252 8.07 7.44 2.66
CA VAL A 252 8.41 6.36 1.74
C VAL A 252 8.39 6.87 0.31
N THR A 253 9.17 6.23 -0.54
CA THR A 253 9.14 6.46 -1.98
C THR A 253 8.40 5.31 -2.64
N PHE A 254 7.31 5.62 -3.36
CA PHE A 254 6.74 4.69 -4.34
C PHE A 254 7.49 4.88 -5.65
N ARG A 255 7.98 3.80 -6.23
CA ARG A 255 8.70 3.83 -7.49
C ARG A 255 8.08 2.85 -8.48
N ALA A 256 8.07 3.20 -9.75
CA ALA A 256 7.67 2.34 -10.84
C ALA A 256 8.75 2.35 -11.91
N ALA A 257 9.46 1.22 -12.03
CA ALA A 257 10.47 1.04 -13.07
C ALA A 257 9.81 0.46 -14.32
N ARG A 258 10.05 1.03 -15.50
CA ARG A 258 9.59 0.48 -16.77
C ARG A 258 10.73 -0.24 -17.47
N ILE A 259 10.54 -1.52 -17.74
CA ILE A 259 11.49 -2.36 -18.46
C ILE A 259 11.56 -1.85 -19.91
N PRO A 260 12.76 -1.69 -20.49
CA PRO A 260 12.91 -1.31 -21.90
C PRO A 260 12.17 -2.28 -22.84
N ASP A 261 11.66 -1.77 -23.97
CA ASP A 261 10.98 -2.60 -24.97
C ASP A 261 11.96 -3.50 -25.75
N ILE A 262 13.25 -3.16 -25.75
CA ILE A 262 14.34 -3.90 -26.39
C ILE A 262 15.32 -4.33 -25.30
N GLU A 263 15.64 -5.61 -25.23
CA GLU A 263 16.67 -6.14 -24.32
C GLU A 263 18.00 -5.40 -24.60
N PRO A 264 18.66 -4.78 -23.60
CA PRO A 264 19.94 -4.13 -23.85
C PRO A 264 20.90 -5.14 -24.48
N ALA A 265 21.57 -4.76 -25.56
CA ALA A 265 22.56 -5.61 -26.19
C ALA A 265 23.58 -6.08 -25.13
N ALA A 266 23.76 -7.40 -25.04
CA ALA A 266 24.65 -8.07 -24.10
C ALA A 266 26.11 -7.60 -24.20
#